data_AF-A0A821N8T0-F1
#
_entry.id   AF-A0A821N8T0-F1
#
_cell.length_a   1.000
_cell.length_b   1.000
_cell.length_c   1.000
_cell.angle_alpha   90.00
_cell.angle_beta   90.00
_cell.angle_gamma   90.00
#
_symmetry.space_group_name_H-M   'P 1'
#
loop_
_entity.id
_entity.type
_entity.pdbx_description
1 polymer ?
#
loop_
_entity_poly.entity_id
_entity_poly.type
_entity_poly.pdbx_seq_one_letter_code
_entity_poly.pdbx_strand_id
1 'polypeptide(L)'
;MSINDPASTNEVYLIDDDDDDDDNTENIDDTNNRRPPPTIGAHLLAMYQGARRSGIVLSVNDKCGTFKMRFDEFPTAEFDYSFSYKSSAWSYIGTAPPSIDPTITSVETIPNEEEPLCSIAQKFKSLINFMLPPNWELTREQISSMSNDDLSQLDMTVFMHSYREKMTKIVEQHKADEVRWRTLAQHLQEEATKLLNLSGMSIPTDCSLEDFEEHIQRNMNQSGNIS
;
A
#
# COMPACT_ATOMS: atom_id res chain seq x y z
N MET A 1 45.08 44.17 -46.96
CA MET A 1 45.31 45.40 -46.17
C MET A 1 45.38 45.01 -44.71
N SER A 2 46.41 45.54 -44.02
CA SER A 2 46.60 45.78 -42.57
C SER A 2 45.79 44.94 -41.57
N ILE A 3 46.40 44.05 -40.77
CA ILE A 3 47.23 44.28 -39.57
C ILE A 3 46.47 45.06 -38.47
N ASN A 4 46.16 44.41 -37.33
CA ASN A 4 46.58 44.76 -35.95
C ASN A 4 45.71 44.09 -34.86
N ASP A 5 46.34 43.12 -34.18
CA ASP A 5 46.25 42.74 -32.75
C ASP A 5 46.55 43.93 -31.79
N PRO A 6 46.72 43.79 -30.45
CA PRO A 6 46.12 42.94 -29.38
C PRO A 6 45.85 43.77 -28.07
N ALA A 7 45.85 43.09 -26.90
CA ALA A 7 46.15 43.60 -25.53
C ALA A 7 44.98 44.22 -24.73
N SER A 8 44.83 44.14 -23.40
CA SER A 8 45.58 43.54 -22.29
C SER A 8 44.85 43.85 -20.96
N THR A 9 44.81 42.88 -20.04
CA THR A 9 44.98 42.94 -18.55
C THR A 9 44.15 43.83 -17.61
N ASN A 10 44.08 43.30 -16.36
CA ASN A 10 43.77 43.90 -15.04
C ASN A 10 42.28 43.87 -14.64
N GLU A 11 41.87 43.62 -13.40
CA GLU A 11 42.53 43.32 -12.13
C GLU A 11 41.46 42.80 -11.13
N VAL A 12 41.94 42.26 -10.02
CA VAL A 12 41.25 41.61 -8.88
C VAL A 12 40.58 42.61 -7.92
N TYR A 13 39.45 42.26 -7.31
CA TYR A 13 39.00 42.57 -5.92
C TYR A 13 37.80 41.62 -5.61
N LEU A 14 37.90 40.56 -4.80
CA LEU A 14 37.79 40.48 -3.32
C LEU A 14 36.60 41.27 -2.72
N ILE A 15 35.61 40.58 -2.16
CA ILE A 15 35.40 40.44 -0.69
C ILE A 15 34.25 39.45 -0.40
N ASP A 16 34.49 38.69 0.66
CA ASP A 16 33.70 37.74 1.43
C ASP A 16 32.31 38.24 1.90
N ASP A 17 31.38 37.32 2.12
CA ASP A 17 30.85 37.01 3.47
C ASP A 17 29.69 36.00 3.39
N ASP A 18 29.88 34.92 4.15
CA ASP A 18 28.92 34.14 4.95
C ASP A 18 27.44 34.09 4.51
N ASP A 19 26.99 32.88 4.22
CA ASP A 19 25.86 32.32 4.96
C ASP A 19 25.95 30.78 4.92
N ASP A 20 26.04 30.22 6.13
CA ASP A 20 25.79 28.83 6.46
C ASP A 20 24.44 28.39 5.88
N ASP A 21 24.39 27.21 5.25
CA ASP A 21 23.35 26.26 5.63
C ASP A 21 23.72 24.85 5.14
N ASP A 22 23.69 23.95 6.11
CA ASP A 22 23.82 22.51 6.01
C ASP A 22 22.96 21.94 4.87
N ASP A 23 23.61 21.36 3.87
CA ASP A 23 23.02 20.22 3.16
C ASP A 23 24.11 19.20 2.87
N ASN A 24 24.63 18.62 3.96
CA ASN A 24 25.17 17.27 3.93
C ASN A 24 24.00 16.29 3.71
N THR A 25 23.37 16.36 2.54
CA THR A 25 22.49 15.30 2.05
C THR A 25 23.39 14.14 1.66
N GLU A 26 23.65 13.30 2.65
CA GLU A 26 23.82 11.87 2.55
C GLU A 26 23.50 11.34 1.13
N ASN A 27 24.54 11.25 0.30
CA ASN A 27 24.60 10.25 -0.76
C ASN A 27 24.72 8.88 -0.06
N ILE A 28 23.64 8.43 0.54
CA ILE A 28 23.47 7.01 0.87
C ILE A 28 23.25 6.33 -0.47
N ASP A 29 24.34 5.73 -0.93
CA ASP A 29 24.42 4.76 -2.00
C ASP A 29 23.42 3.62 -1.72
N ASP A 30 22.20 3.79 -2.21
CA ASP A 30 21.04 2.90 -2.04
C ASP A 30 21.13 1.68 -2.98
N THR A 31 22.35 1.16 -3.18
CA THR A 31 22.67 0.12 -4.17
C THR A 31 22.73 -1.29 -3.62
N ASN A 32 22.63 -1.52 -2.31
CA ASN A 32 22.96 -2.83 -1.72
C ASN A 32 21.79 -3.77 -1.33
N ASN A 33 20.54 -3.46 -1.67
CA ASN A 33 19.41 -4.37 -1.37
C ASN A 33 18.55 -4.80 -2.57
N ARG A 34 18.96 -4.50 -3.81
CA ARG A 34 18.22 -4.96 -4.99
C ARG A 34 18.52 -6.42 -5.26
N ARG A 35 17.56 -7.29 -4.93
CA ARG A 35 17.58 -8.69 -5.37
C ARG A 35 17.63 -8.75 -6.89
N PRO A 36 18.43 -9.67 -7.48
CA PRO A 36 18.50 -9.79 -8.92
C PRO A 36 17.12 -10.14 -9.50
N PRO A 37 16.77 -9.61 -10.69
CA PRO A 37 15.50 -9.92 -11.35
C PRO A 37 15.29 -11.44 -11.45
N PRO A 38 14.09 -11.93 -11.12
CA PRO A 38 13.79 -13.35 -11.22
C PRO A 38 13.81 -13.84 -12.66
N THR A 39 14.27 -15.06 -12.87
CA THR A 39 14.33 -15.69 -14.20
C THR A 39 13.02 -16.40 -14.51
N ILE A 40 12.58 -16.37 -15.77
CA ILE A 40 11.43 -17.17 -16.24
C ILE A 40 11.71 -18.65 -15.96
N GLY A 41 10.73 -19.35 -15.39
CA GLY A 41 10.84 -20.74 -14.97
C GLY A 41 11.46 -20.96 -13.59
N ALA A 42 11.94 -19.91 -12.91
CA ALA A 42 12.44 -20.04 -11.55
C ALA A 42 11.29 -20.31 -10.57
N HIS A 43 11.55 -21.16 -9.58
CA HIS A 43 10.64 -21.37 -8.45
C HIS A 43 10.94 -20.37 -7.33
N LEU A 44 9.90 -19.67 -6.89
CA LEU A 44 9.96 -18.65 -5.86
C LEU A 44 8.93 -18.93 -4.76
N LEU A 45 9.13 -18.30 -3.61
CA LEU A 45 8.13 -18.17 -2.55
C LEU A 45 7.57 -16.76 -2.61
N ALA A 46 6.25 -16.60 -2.60
CA ALA A 46 5.60 -15.29 -2.56
C ALA A 46 4.36 -15.26 -1.66
N MET A 47 4.05 -14.09 -1.09
CA MET A 47 2.85 -13.86 -0.28
C MET A 47 1.63 -13.73 -1.18
N TYR A 48 0.65 -14.60 -0.98
CA TYR A 48 -0.64 -14.57 -1.67
C TYR A 48 -1.76 -14.92 -0.69
N GLN A 49 -2.75 -14.03 -0.59
CA GLN A 49 -3.88 -14.16 0.35
C GLN A 49 -3.44 -14.45 1.79
N GLY A 50 -2.39 -13.75 2.27
CA GLY A 50 -1.91 -13.86 3.65
C GLY A 50 -1.02 -15.07 3.95
N ALA A 51 -0.73 -15.93 2.97
CA ALA A 51 0.17 -17.08 3.14
C ALA A 51 1.36 -17.01 2.17
N ARG A 52 2.53 -17.53 2.59
CA ARG A 52 3.66 -17.76 1.67
C ARG A 52 3.39 -19.03 0.86
N ARG A 53 3.43 -18.90 -0.46
CA ARG A 53 3.14 -19.99 -1.40
C ARG A 53 4.26 -20.12 -2.41
N SER A 54 4.54 -21.36 -2.82
CA SER A 54 5.49 -21.64 -3.88
C SER A 54 4.84 -21.48 -5.25
N GLY A 55 5.65 -21.19 -6.26
CA GLY A 55 5.20 -21.07 -7.62
C GLY A 55 6.32 -20.76 -8.60
N ILE A 56 5.96 -20.72 -9.87
CA ILE A 56 6.87 -20.57 -11.00
C ILE A 56 6.71 -19.20 -11.68
N VAL A 57 7.82 -18.59 -12.05
CA VAL A 57 7.83 -17.34 -12.82
C VAL A 57 7.43 -17.62 -14.27
N LEU A 58 6.37 -16.97 -14.73
CA LEU A 58 5.86 -17.11 -16.10
C LEU A 58 6.45 -16.08 -17.06
N SER A 59 6.61 -14.84 -16.60
CA SER A 59 7.10 -13.74 -17.43
C SER A 59 7.74 -12.66 -16.58
N VAL A 60 8.69 -11.95 -17.18
CA VAL A 60 9.51 -10.91 -16.55
C VAL A 60 9.39 -9.65 -17.39
N ASN A 61 9.17 -8.50 -16.75
CA ASN A 61 9.06 -7.20 -17.40
C ASN A 61 10.06 -6.24 -16.75
N ASP A 62 11.26 -6.21 -17.30
CA ASP A 62 12.36 -5.40 -16.78
C ASP A 62 12.13 -3.90 -16.91
N LYS A 63 11.33 -3.46 -17.90
CA LYS A 63 10.97 -2.05 -18.05
C LYS A 63 10.13 -1.54 -16.89
N CYS A 64 9.23 -2.38 -16.38
CA CYS A 64 8.35 -2.05 -15.26
C CYS A 64 8.87 -2.56 -13.91
N GLY A 65 9.94 -3.35 -13.89
CA GLY A 65 10.47 -3.96 -12.67
C GLY A 65 9.49 -4.94 -12.02
N THR A 66 8.74 -5.67 -12.83
CA THR A 66 7.70 -6.62 -12.38
C THR A 66 7.84 -7.99 -13.03
N PHE A 67 7.37 -9.03 -12.35
CA PHE A 67 7.26 -10.38 -12.90
C PHE A 67 5.91 -10.98 -12.57
N LYS A 68 5.46 -11.92 -13.38
CA LYS A 68 4.22 -12.67 -13.20
C LYS A 68 4.56 -14.09 -12.75
N MET A 69 3.88 -14.57 -11.72
CA MET A 69 4.11 -15.87 -11.10
C MET A 69 2.80 -16.66 -11.04
N ARG A 70 2.89 -17.98 -11.23
CA ARG A 70 1.80 -18.94 -11.02
C ARG A 70 2.09 -19.78 -9.80
N PHE A 71 1.14 -19.90 -8.89
CA PHE A 71 1.28 -20.70 -7.68
C PHE A 71 1.09 -22.18 -7.97
N ASP A 72 1.89 -23.02 -7.34
CA ASP A 72 1.83 -24.49 -7.54
C ASP A 72 0.48 -25.06 -7.06
N GLU A 73 -0.06 -24.51 -5.98
CA GLU A 73 -1.39 -24.86 -5.44
C GLU A 73 -2.55 -24.39 -6.33
N PHE A 74 -2.32 -23.40 -7.20
CA PHE A 74 -3.35 -22.78 -8.04
C PHE A 74 -2.89 -22.76 -9.51
N PRO A 75 -2.96 -23.89 -10.23
CA PRO A 75 -2.35 -24.03 -11.55
C PRO A 75 -3.13 -23.33 -12.69
N THR A 76 -4.24 -22.65 -12.40
CA THR A 76 -5.03 -21.93 -13.40
C THR A 76 -4.56 -20.49 -13.58
N ALA A 77 -4.65 -19.98 -14.80
CA ALA A 77 -4.17 -18.63 -15.16
C ALA A 77 -4.91 -17.49 -14.44
N GLU A 78 -6.09 -17.77 -13.88
CA GLU A 78 -6.88 -16.83 -13.09
C GLU A 78 -6.17 -16.40 -11.80
N PHE A 79 -5.33 -17.27 -11.24
CA PHE A 79 -4.59 -17.00 -10.00
C PHE A 79 -3.16 -16.54 -10.23
N ASP A 80 -2.77 -16.29 -11.48
CA ASP A 80 -1.45 -15.74 -11.76
C ASP A 80 -1.36 -14.32 -11.19
N TYR A 81 -0.28 -14.01 -10.48
CA TYR A 81 -0.13 -12.73 -9.79
C TYR A 81 1.17 -12.02 -10.18
N SER A 82 1.11 -10.69 -10.26
CA SER A 82 2.24 -9.85 -10.63
C SER A 82 2.90 -9.25 -9.38
N PHE A 83 4.21 -9.38 -9.26
CA PHE A 83 5.02 -8.88 -8.16
C PHE A 83 6.05 -7.87 -8.66
N SER A 84 6.38 -6.88 -7.82
CA SER A 84 7.51 -5.97 -8.07
C SER A 84 8.82 -6.56 -7.57
N TYR A 85 9.92 -6.32 -8.29
CA TYR A 85 11.28 -6.72 -7.87
C TYR A 85 11.67 -6.14 -6.51
N LYS A 86 11.14 -4.95 -6.20
CA LYS A 86 11.42 -4.24 -4.94
C LYS A 86 10.58 -4.75 -3.77
N SER A 87 9.58 -5.59 -4.02
CA SER A 87 8.68 -6.07 -2.98
C SER A 87 9.38 -7.11 -2.09
N SER A 88 9.26 -6.96 -0.77
CA SER A 88 9.63 -7.98 0.20
C SER A 88 8.66 -9.17 0.25
N ALA A 89 7.57 -9.11 -0.53
CA ALA A 89 6.54 -10.14 -0.58
C ALA A 89 6.98 -11.42 -1.30
N TRP A 90 8.19 -11.50 -1.86
CA TRP A 90 8.72 -12.70 -2.52
C TRP A 90 10.18 -12.97 -2.19
N SER A 91 10.65 -14.20 -2.39
CA SER A 91 12.04 -14.64 -2.23
C SER A 91 12.35 -15.88 -3.06
N TYR A 92 13.61 -16.07 -3.44
CA TYR A 92 14.08 -17.34 -4.01
C TYR A 92 13.93 -18.47 -3.01
N ILE A 93 13.62 -19.67 -3.52
CA ILE A 93 13.65 -20.89 -2.73
C ILE A 93 15.11 -21.33 -2.64
N GLY A 94 15.77 -21.02 -1.52
CA GLY A 94 17.06 -21.58 -1.13
C GLY A 94 18.23 -21.44 -2.12
N THR A 95 18.86 -20.26 -2.15
CA THR A 95 20.32 -20.17 -2.27
C THR A 95 20.78 -19.02 -1.38
N ALA A 96 21.40 -19.36 -0.25
CA ALA A 96 22.08 -18.39 0.59
C ALA A 96 23.20 -17.69 -0.22
N PRO A 97 23.40 -16.37 -0.08
CA PRO A 97 24.60 -15.73 -0.61
C PRO A 97 25.85 -16.23 0.16
N PRO A 98 27.01 -16.38 -0.50
CA PRO A 98 28.25 -16.75 0.20
C PRO A 98 28.75 -15.58 1.06
N SER A 99 28.53 -15.72 2.38
CA SER A 99 29.36 -15.32 3.55
C SER A 99 30.30 -14.12 3.44
N ILE A 100 30.23 -13.16 4.38
CA ILE A 100 31.29 -12.85 5.39
C ILE A 100 30.68 -12.14 6.63
N ASP A 101 30.64 -12.84 7.77
CA ASP A 101 31.12 -12.47 9.13
C ASP A 101 30.26 -13.05 10.28
N PRO A 102 30.88 -13.54 11.38
CA PRO A 102 30.33 -14.61 12.20
C PRO A 102 29.93 -14.13 13.59
N THR A 103 28.69 -13.66 13.79
CA THR A 103 28.05 -13.74 15.11
C THR A 103 26.55 -13.60 14.94
N ILE A 104 25.84 -14.73 14.86
CA ILE A 104 24.49 -15.00 15.35
C ILE A 104 24.18 -16.37 14.79
N THR A 105 24.16 -17.36 15.67
CA THR A 105 23.83 -18.76 15.39
C THR A 105 22.37 -18.85 14.93
N SER A 106 22.11 -18.59 13.65
CA SER A 106 20.86 -18.92 12.99
C SER A 106 20.95 -20.38 12.58
N VAL A 107 20.53 -21.26 13.50
CA VAL A 107 20.38 -22.68 13.21
C VAL A 107 19.21 -22.82 12.23
N GLU A 108 19.55 -23.07 10.97
CA GLU A 108 18.68 -23.75 10.02
C GLU A 108 18.25 -25.08 10.65
N THR A 109 17.09 -25.08 11.29
CA THR A 109 16.51 -26.29 11.85
C THR A 109 15.48 -26.76 10.82
N ILE A 110 15.87 -27.84 10.13
CA ILE A 110 15.03 -28.98 9.71
C ILE A 110 13.68 -28.95 10.44
N PRO A 111 12.51 -29.26 9.82
CA PRO A 111 11.23 -29.27 10.53
C PRO A 111 11.31 -30.24 11.71
N ASN A 112 11.63 -29.69 12.88
CA ASN A 112 11.65 -30.37 14.14
C ASN A 112 10.22 -30.22 14.62
N GLU A 113 9.50 -31.33 14.76
CA GLU A 113 8.06 -31.38 15.06
C GLU A 113 7.69 -30.91 16.48
N GLU A 114 8.42 -29.96 17.04
CA GLU A 114 8.13 -29.35 18.34
C GLU A 114 8.47 -27.84 18.30
N GLU A 115 7.62 -27.04 17.63
CA GLU A 115 7.59 -25.60 17.94
C GLU A 115 7.19 -25.44 19.41
N PRO A 116 7.90 -24.63 20.22
CA PRO A 116 7.49 -24.41 21.60
C PRO A 116 6.07 -23.82 21.60
N LEU A 117 5.13 -24.45 22.32
CA LEU A 117 3.70 -24.08 22.39
C LEU A 117 3.46 -22.57 22.59
N CYS A 118 4.39 -21.87 23.23
CA CYS A 118 4.40 -20.42 23.40
C CYS A 118 4.44 -19.63 22.07
N SER A 119 5.18 -20.09 21.06
CA SER A 119 5.27 -19.40 19.75
C SER A 119 3.98 -19.54 18.95
N ILE A 120 3.32 -20.71 19.01
CA ILE A 120 2.05 -20.97 18.32
C ILE A 120 0.93 -20.15 18.95
N ALA A 121 0.85 -20.12 20.28
CA ALA A 121 -0.14 -19.33 21.01
C ALA A 121 -0.01 -17.83 20.69
N GLN A 122 1.21 -17.30 20.59
CA GLN A 122 1.43 -15.91 20.19
C GLN A 122 0.94 -15.64 18.77
N LYS A 123 1.28 -16.49 17.79
CA LYS A 123 0.78 -16.36 16.41
C LYS A 123 -0.74 -16.38 16.35
N PHE A 124 -1.37 -17.26 17.12
CA PHE A 124 -2.82 -17.39 17.18
C PHE A 124 -3.49 -16.15 17.79
N LYS A 125 -2.96 -15.62 18.91
CA LYS A 125 -3.42 -14.36 19.50
C LYS A 125 -3.31 -13.19 18.52
N SER A 126 -2.18 -13.08 17.82
CA SER A 126 -1.97 -12.05 16.81
C SER A 126 -2.99 -12.14 15.67
N LEU A 127 -3.28 -13.36 15.20
CA LEU A 127 -4.27 -13.59 14.16
C LEU A 127 -5.68 -13.16 14.60
N ILE A 128 -6.11 -13.56 15.80
CA ILE A 128 -7.42 -13.17 16.33
C ILE A 128 -7.49 -11.64 16.46
N ASN A 129 -6.47 -11.02 17.05
CA ASN A 129 -6.41 -9.55 17.23
C ASN A 129 -6.50 -8.77 15.91
N PHE A 130 -5.93 -9.31 14.84
CA PHE A 130 -6.01 -8.71 13.51
C PHE A 130 -7.41 -8.82 12.92
N MET A 131 -8.09 -9.95 13.14
CA MET A 131 -9.42 -10.20 12.57
C MET A 131 -10.55 -9.50 13.31
N LEU A 132 -10.35 -9.04 14.55
CA LEU A 132 -11.44 -8.49 15.37
C LEU A 132 -12.12 -7.26 14.74
N PRO A 133 -13.45 -7.29 14.55
CA PRO A 133 -14.23 -6.10 14.20
C PRO A 133 -14.17 -5.01 15.28
N PRO A 134 -14.47 -3.75 14.92
CA PRO A 134 -14.66 -2.69 15.91
C PRO A 134 -15.75 -3.08 16.93
N ASN A 135 -15.53 -2.75 18.21
CA ASN A 135 -16.46 -3.05 19.32
C ASN A 135 -16.77 -4.54 19.50
N TRP A 136 -15.84 -5.42 19.16
CA TRP A 136 -15.94 -6.83 19.51
C TRP A 136 -15.96 -7.02 21.03
N GLU A 137 -16.66 -8.07 21.50
CA GLU A 137 -16.81 -8.35 22.94
C GLU A 137 -15.49 -8.73 23.61
N LEU A 138 -14.65 -9.44 22.87
CA LEU A 138 -13.27 -9.75 23.27
C LEU A 138 -12.35 -8.61 22.86
N THR A 139 -11.77 -7.93 23.84
CA THR A 139 -10.83 -6.84 23.56
C THR A 139 -9.44 -7.37 23.21
N ARG A 140 -8.64 -6.53 22.55
CA ARG A 140 -7.27 -6.90 22.16
C ARG A 140 -6.39 -7.20 23.37
N GLU A 141 -6.64 -6.50 24.48
CA GLU A 141 -5.94 -6.67 25.75
C GLU A 141 -6.27 -8.04 26.34
N GLN A 142 -7.55 -8.44 26.32
CA GLN A 142 -8.01 -9.73 26.82
C GLN A 142 -7.39 -10.90 26.04
N ILE A 143 -7.37 -10.83 24.71
CA ILE A 143 -6.74 -11.87 23.87
C ILE A 143 -5.24 -11.95 24.13
N SER A 144 -4.59 -10.80 24.27
CA SER A 144 -3.15 -10.75 24.53
C SER A 144 -2.80 -11.38 25.89
N SER A 145 -3.66 -11.21 26.89
CA SER A 145 -3.48 -11.76 28.24
C SER A 145 -3.93 -13.21 28.42
N MET A 146 -4.64 -13.82 27.46
CA MET A 146 -5.13 -15.22 27.58
C MET A 146 -3.99 -16.20 27.83
N SER A 147 -4.18 -17.17 28.72
CA SER A 147 -3.23 -18.28 28.86
C SER A 147 -3.33 -19.24 27.66
N ASN A 148 -2.36 -20.14 27.51
CA ASN A 148 -2.44 -21.16 26.46
C ASN A 148 -3.62 -22.11 26.69
N ASP A 149 -3.96 -22.39 27.95
CA ASP A 149 -5.10 -23.22 28.32
C ASP A 149 -6.42 -22.55 27.90
N ASP A 150 -6.56 -21.24 28.13
CA ASP A 150 -7.74 -20.47 27.71
C ASP A 150 -7.87 -20.44 26.18
N LEU A 151 -6.77 -20.28 25.45
CA LEU A 151 -6.77 -20.32 23.98
C LEU A 151 -7.18 -21.68 23.44
N SER A 152 -6.75 -22.77 24.09
CA SER A 152 -7.09 -24.13 23.67
C SER A 152 -8.57 -24.46 23.85
N GLN A 153 -9.24 -23.78 24.78
CA GLN A 153 -10.67 -23.91 25.05
C GLN A 153 -11.54 -22.97 24.21
N LEU A 154 -10.92 -22.07 23.43
CA LEU A 154 -11.66 -21.15 22.58
C LEU A 154 -12.39 -21.94 21.48
N ASP A 155 -13.72 -21.94 21.53
CA ASP A 155 -14.53 -22.56 20.48
C ASP A 155 -14.43 -21.74 19.19
N MET A 156 -13.50 -22.15 18.32
CA MET A 156 -13.24 -21.50 17.04
C MET A 156 -14.43 -21.57 16.09
N THR A 157 -15.30 -22.58 16.23
CA THR A 157 -16.49 -22.71 15.38
C THR A 157 -17.49 -21.62 15.70
N VAL A 158 -17.77 -21.43 17.00
CA VAL A 158 -18.67 -20.37 17.47
C VAL A 158 -18.08 -18.98 17.21
N PHE A 159 -16.77 -18.82 17.44
CA PHE A 159 -16.07 -17.57 17.14
C PHE A 159 -16.21 -17.18 15.67
N MET A 160 -15.89 -18.09 14.74
CA MET A 160 -15.96 -17.82 13.29
C MET A 160 -17.39 -17.60 12.79
N HIS A 161 -18.37 -18.27 13.39
CA HIS A 161 -19.78 -18.03 13.09
C HIS A 161 -20.20 -16.61 13.49
N SER A 162 -19.93 -16.21 14.74
CA SER A 162 -20.22 -14.86 15.23
C SER A 162 -19.48 -13.79 14.40
N TYR A 163 -18.22 -14.06 14.06
CA TYR A 163 -17.39 -13.15 13.25
C TYR A 163 -18.04 -12.88 11.88
N ARG A 164 -18.45 -13.95 11.19
CA ARG A 164 -19.15 -13.86 9.90
C ARG A 164 -20.44 -13.05 10.02
N GLU A 165 -21.22 -13.29 11.07
CA GLU A 165 -22.49 -12.59 11.27
C GLU A 165 -22.29 -11.08 11.46
N LYS A 166 -21.39 -10.67 12.37
CA LYS A 166 -21.13 -9.24 12.59
C LYS A 166 -20.47 -8.58 11.37
N MET A 167 -19.54 -9.24 10.68
CA MET A 167 -18.95 -8.69 9.44
C MET A 167 -20.01 -8.51 8.34
N THR A 168 -20.95 -9.45 8.22
CA THR A 168 -22.07 -9.32 7.27
C THR A 168 -22.90 -8.08 7.59
N LYS A 169 -23.26 -7.89 8.86
CA LYS A 169 -24.00 -6.69 9.31
C LYS A 169 -23.23 -5.39 9.04
N ILE A 170 -21.92 -5.37 9.27
CA ILE A 170 -21.07 -4.20 8.97
C ILE A 170 -21.09 -3.88 7.47
N VAL A 171 -20.95 -4.90 6.62
CA VAL A 171 -21.00 -4.71 5.16
C VAL A 171 -22.37 -4.23 4.70
N GLU A 172 -23.45 -4.78 5.25
CA GLU A 172 -24.81 -4.32 4.96
C GLU A 172 -25.04 -2.88 5.39
N GLN A 173 -24.56 -2.51 6.59
CA GLN A 173 -24.62 -1.14 7.08
C GLN A 173 -23.84 -0.18 6.18
N HIS A 174 -22.63 -0.55 5.76
CA HIS A 174 -21.84 0.27 4.82
C HIS A 174 -22.56 0.47 3.49
N LYS A 175 -23.18 -0.58 2.94
CA LYS A 175 -23.99 -0.46 1.70
C LYS A 175 -25.20 0.44 1.90
N ALA A 176 -25.90 0.31 3.03
CA ALA A 176 -27.05 1.16 3.35
C ALA A 176 -26.62 2.63 3.53
N ASP A 177 -25.51 2.87 4.21
CA ASP A 177 -24.95 4.21 4.39
C ASP A 177 -24.50 4.81 3.05
N GLU A 178 -23.86 4.03 2.17
CA GLU A 178 -23.49 4.49 0.83
C GLU A 178 -24.72 4.92 0.00
N VAL A 179 -25.78 4.12 0.01
CA VAL A 179 -27.05 4.48 -0.64
C VAL A 179 -27.63 5.76 -0.04
N ARG A 180 -27.65 5.88 1.29
CA ARG A 180 -28.13 7.08 1.98
C ARG A 180 -27.33 8.32 1.58
N TRP A 181 -26.01 8.23 1.55
CA TRP A 181 -25.13 9.34 1.17
C TRP A 181 -25.32 9.76 -0.29
N ARG A 182 -25.49 8.81 -1.21
CA ARG A 182 -25.80 9.12 -2.62
C ARG A 182 -27.15 9.83 -2.75
N THR A 183 -28.19 9.35 -2.07
CA THR A 183 -29.51 10.00 -2.09
C THR A 183 -29.45 11.42 -1.53
N LEU A 184 -28.72 11.63 -0.44
CA LEU A 184 -28.54 12.97 0.13
C LEU A 184 -27.78 13.90 -0.83
N ALA A 185 -26.71 13.41 -1.46
CA ALA A 185 -25.96 14.18 -2.45
C ALA A 185 -26.84 14.60 -3.65
N GLN A 186 -27.66 13.67 -4.16
CA GLN A 186 -28.61 13.97 -5.24
C GLN A 186 -29.64 15.02 -4.81
N HIS A 187 -30.22 14.90 -3.61
CA HIS A 187 -31.17 15.89 -3.09
C HIS A 187 -30.54 17.29 -2.97
N LEU A 188 -29.31 17.37 -2.45
CA LEU A 188 -28.57 18.63 -2.35
C LEU A 188 -28.29 19.23 -3.74
N GLN A 189 -27.94 18.40 -4.73
CA GLN A 189 -27.74 18.84 -6.11
C GLN A 189 -29.04 19.39 -6.73
N GLU A 190 -30.17 18.72 -6.52
CA GLU A 190 -31.48 19.19 -6.99
C GLU A 190 -31.89 20.52 -6.36
N GLU A 191 -31.70 20.69 -5.04
CA GLU A 191 -31.96 21.95 -4.36
C GLU A 191 -31.05 23.08 -4.85
N ALA A 192 -29.74 22.81 -4.99
CA ALA A 192 -28.80 23.79 -5.52
C ALA A 192 -29.15 24.22 -6.94
N THR A 193 -29.53 23.26 -7.81
CA THR A 193 -29.97 23.54 -9.19
C THR A 193 -31.25 24.40 -9.21
N LYS A 194 -32.22 24.13 -8.32
CA LYS A 194 -33.43 24.96 -8.18
C LYS A 194 -33.09 26.39 -7.79
N LEU A 195 -32.20 26.58 -6.82
CA LEU A 195 -31.77 27.91 -6.38
C LEU A 195 -31.03 28.68 -7.47
N LEU A 196 -30.16 28.01 -8.22
CA LEU A 196 -29.40 28.61 -9.33
C LEU A 196 -30.32 29.02 -10.48
N ASN A 197 -31.30 28.18 -10.85
CA ASN A 197 -32.31 28.52 -11.85
C ASN A 197 -33.18 29.71 -11.42
N LEU A 198 -33.56 29.80 -10.15
CA LEU A 198 -34.28 30.97 -9.60
C LEU A 198 -33.44 32.25 -9.64
N SER A 199 -32.11 32.12 -9.60
CA SER A 199 -31.16 33.22 -9.64
C SER A 199 -30.78 33.62 -11.09
N GLY A 200 -31.41 33.01 -12.10
CA GLY A 200 -31.14 33.27 -13.52
C GLY A 200 -29.91 32.55 -14.07
N MET A 201 -29.28 31.67 -13.29
CA MET A 201 -28.14 30.84 -13.71
C MET A 201 -28.67 29.48 -14.19
N SER A 202 -28.69 29.26 -15.50
CA SER A 202 -29.15 28.02 -16.11
C SER A 202 -28.07 26.94 -16.02
N ILE A 203 -28.33 25.88 -15.24
CA ILE A 203 -27.47 24.68 -15.21
C ILE A 203 -28.18 23.52 -15.91
N PRO A 204 -27.49 22.76 -16.78
CA PRO A 204 -28.07 21.58 -17.43
C PRO A 204 -28.54 20.54 -16.40
N THR A 205 -29.74 19.99 -16.60
CA THR A 205 -30.36 19.00 -15.70
C THR A 205 -29.66 17.64 -15.67
N ASP A 206 -28.75 17.37 -16.61
CA ASP A 206 -28.03 16.10 -16.76
C ASP A 206 -26.53 16.23 -16.41
N CYS A 207 -26.18 17.15 -15.52
CA CYS A 207 -24.80 17.37 -15.09
C CYS A 207 -24.39 16.33 -14.04
N SER A 208 -23.25 15.65 -14.24
CA SER A 208 -22.67 14.80 -13.20
C SER A 208 -22.24 15.65 -11.98
N LEU A 209 -22.03 15.02 -10.81
CA LEU A 209 -21.63 15.75 -9.60
C LEU A 209 -20.30 16.49 -9.80
N GLU A 210 -19.37 15.89 -10.54
CA GLU A 210 -18.08 16.47 -10.89
C GLU A 210 -18.23 17.67 -11.85
N ASP A 211 -19.10 17.53 -12.86
CA ASP A 211 -19.38 18.62 -13.80
C ASP A 211 -20.12 19.80 -13.13
N PHE A 212 -20.95 19.52 -12.13
CA PHE A 212 -21.68 20.53 -11.36
C PHE A 212 -20.74 21.42 -10.55
N GLU A 213 -19.74 20.82 -9.90
CA GLU A 213 -18.73 21.56 -9.12
C GLU A 213 -17.86 22.45 -10.01
N GLU A 214 -17.41 21.92 -11.16
CA GLU A 214 -16.70 22.72 -12.17
C GLU A 214 -17.55 23.86 -12.73
N HIS A 215 -18.86 23.63 -12.94
CA HIS A 215 -19.76 24.65 -13.47
C HIS A 215 -19.98 25.80 -12.50
N ILE A 216 -20.14 25.51 -11.20
CA ILE A 216 -20.23 26.53 -10.15
C ILE A 216 -18.93 27.35 -10.10
N GLN A 217 -17.76 26.70 -10.09
CA GLN A 217 -16.47 27.40 -10.07
C GLN A 217 -16.26 28.28 -11.30
N ARG A 218 -16.61 27.78 -12.49
CA ARG A 218 -16.51 28.54 -13.75
C ARG A 218 -17.38 29.80 -13.72
N ASN A 219 -18.61 29.71 -13.23
CA ASN A 219 -19.51 30.87 -13.16
C ASN A 219 -19.09 31.88 -12.09
N MET A 220 -18.60 31.44 -10.92
CA MET A 220 -18.07 32.37 -9.92
C MET A 220 -16.87 33.17 -10.45
N ASN A 221 -16.00 32.54 -11.23
CA ASN A 221 -14.85 33.21 -11.84
C ASN A 221 -15.24 34.20 -12.96
N GLN A 222 -16.35 33.97 -13.67
CA GLN A 222 -16.83 34.89 -14.70
C GLN A 222 -17.53 36.13 -14.11
N SER A 223 -18.21 35.99 -12.98
CA SER A 223 -18.82 37.14 -12.28
C SER A 223 -17.79 38.08 -11.63
N GLY A 224 -16.54 37.64 -11.44
CA GLY A 224 -15.45 38.47 -10.89
C GLY A 224 -14.75 39.40 -11.90
N ASN A 225 -15.04 39.29 -13.21
CA ASN A 225 -14.40 40.08 -14.27
C ASN A 225 -15.26 41.25 -14.78
N ILE A 226 -16.34 41.59 -14.09
CA ILE A 226 -17.13 42.79 -14.35
C ILE A 226 -16.72 43.84 -13.31
N SER A 227 -15.67 44.61 -13.61
CA SER A 227 -15.33 45.87 -12.94
C SER A 227 -14.83 46.87 -13.96
#